data_AF-X1TXF1-F1
#
_entry.id   AF-X1TXF1-F1
#
_cell.length_a   1.000
_cell.length_b   1.000
_cell.length_c   1.000
_cell.angle_alpha   90.00
_cell.angle_beta   90.00
_cell.angle_gamma   90.00
#
_symmetry.space_group_name_H-M   'P 1'
#
loop_
_entity.id
_entity.type
_entity.pdbx_description
1 polymer ?
#
loop_
_entity_poly.entity_id
_entity_poly.type
_entity_poly.pdbx_seq_one_letter_code
_entity_poly.pdbx_strand_id
1 'polypeptide(L)'
;LQYEGKRLSFADLALQTEAGAYSGSGLIPVDLRGGPQGPQLVLDQPVDMALAGTTAQLDFLTPYFNIIDSLNGEFDLELVLSGTFAQLIRNGSLSVGNGKAEILAMENSVMGISGRLALEDNILTVENLTAYTPQEQIGGILEQLRQKMTASLTGTSTGQGHSHLAVSGTMDMGQFFRPYYDLQLVGEHIYFAAPLNEIEAIGTAHFEIVGRDTINISGEFVPDPGQLMIHLDLSSQEEPTVGESGSGPLLVYNVRVPFYAGA
;
A
#
# COMPACT_ATOMS: atom_id res chain seq x y z
N LEU A 1 25.90 12.92 -23.48
CA LEU A 1 25.35 14.04 -22.68
C LEU A 1 25.83 15.35 -23.29
N GLN A 2 24.93 16.27 -23.61
CA GLN A 2 25.23 17.58 -24.18
C GLN A 2 24.53 18.66 -23.37
N TYR A 3 25.20 19.79 -23.13
CA TYR A 3 24.61 20.93 -22.46
C TYR A 3 24.78 22.19 -23.30
N GLU A 4 23.67 22.77 -23.74
CA GLU A 4 23.66 23.99 -24.56
C GLU A 4 22.40 24.80 -24.31
N GLY A 5 22.53 26.12 -24.19
CA GLY A 5 21.35 27.00 -24.07
C GLY A 5 20.44 26.71 -22.88
N LYS A 6 20.99 26.27 -21.74
CA LYS A 6 20.24 25.80 -20.55
C LYS A 6 19.40 24.54 -20.81
N ARG A 7 19.85 23.68 -21.72
CA ARG A 7 19.23 22.40 -22.02
C ARG A 7 20.25 21.30 -21.88
N LEU A 8 19.89 20.29 -21.10
CA LEU A 8 20.66 19.08 -20.93
C LEU A 8 20.02 17.98 -21.77
N SER A 9 20.75 17.48 -22.76
CA SER A 9 20.29 16.42 -23.66
C SER A 9 21.10 15.15 -23.47
N PHE A 10 20.42 14.01 -23.49
CA PHE A 10 20.99 12.67 -23.38
C PHE A 10 20.26 11.72 -24.32
N ALA A 11 21.01 10.84 -24.99
CA ALA A 11 20.45 9.84 -25.89
C ALA A 11 20.45 8.45 -25.25
N ASP A 12 21.52 8.11 -24.53
CA ASP A 12 21.72 6.78 -23.94
C ASP A 12 22.06 6.93 -22.46
N LEU A 13 21.11 7.44 -21.67
CA LEU A 13 21.24 7.42 -20.22
C LEU A 13 21.04 5.97 -19.76
N ALA A 14 21.98 5.45 -18.98
CA ALA A 14 21.86 4.17 -18.29
C ALA A 14 22.17 4.40 -16.81
N LEU A 15 21.28 3.94 -15.94
CA LEU A 15 21.40 4.05 -14.49
C LEU A 15 21.25 2.65 -13.90
N GLN A 16 22.13 2.32 -12.97
CA GLN A 16 22.07 1.09 -12.20
C GLN A 16 21.96 1.45 -10.72
N THR A 17 20.97 0.91 -10.04
CA THR A 17 20.84 0.96 -8.58
C THR A 17 21.02 -0.44 -8.01
N GLU A 18 20.99 -0.57 -6.69
CA GLU A 18 20.98 -1.88 -6.03
C GLU A 18 19.72 -2.67 -6.39
N ALA A 19 18.58 -1.99 -6.55
CA ALA A 19 17.28 -2.61 -6.80
C ALA A 19 16.93 -2.74 -8.29
N GLY A 20 17.57 -2.01 -9.22
CA GLY A 20 17.09 -1.98 -10.60
C GLY A 20 18.02 -1.34 -11.63
N ALA A 21 17.59 -1.43 -12.88
CA ALA A 21 18.27 -0.85 -14.03
C ALA A 21 17.28 0.06 -14.79
N TYR A 22 17.75 1.23 -15.17
CA TYR A 22 16.96 2.24 -15.86
C TYR A 22 17.70 2.75 -17.07
N SER A 23 16.95 3.09 -18.09
CA SER A 23 17.44 3.71 -19.31
C SER A 23 16.59 4.92 -19.66
N GLY A 24 17.15 5.83 -20.43
CA GLY A 24 16.38 6.96 -20.89
C GLY A 24 17.07 7.82 -21.91
N SER A 25 16.26 8.67 -22.52
CA SER A 25 16.68 9.68 -23.48
C SER A 25 15.83 10.93 -23.30
N GLY A 26 16.34 12.06 -23.75
CA GLY A 26 15.56 13.28 -23.75
C GLY A 26 16.35 14.55 -23.55
N LEU A 27 15.59 15.57 -23.20
CA LEU A 27 15.96 16.96 -23.04
C LEU A 27 15.31 17.51 -21.78
N ILE A 28 16.15 18.00 -20.88
CA ILE A 28 15.75 18.67 -19.65
C ILE A 28 16.18 20.13 -19.70
N PRO A 29 15.26 21.10 -19.57
CA PRO A 29 15.62 22.50 -19.47
C PRO A 29 16.08 22.83 -18.03
N VAL A 30 17.39 23.05 -17.88
CA VAL A 30 18.05 23.30 -16.59
C VAL A 30 19.15 24.33 -16.76
N ASP A 31 19.23 25.32 -15.88
CA ASP A 31 20.36 26.24 -15.78
C ASP A 31 21.40 25.67 -14.81
N LEU A 32 22.41 25.01 -15.35
CA LEU A 32 23.53 24.46 -14.56
C LEU A 32 24.42 25.55 -13.94
N ARG A 33 24.26 26.81 -14.35
CA ARG A 33 25.01 27.96 -13.79
C ARG A 33 24.21 28.71 -12.73
N GLY A 34 23.06 28.15 -12.30
CA GLY A 34 22.25 28.70 -11.22
C GLY A 34 23.16 29.03 -10.03
N GLY A 35 23.00 30.22 -9.46
CA GLY A 35 23.98 30.87 -8.59
C GLY A 35 24.26 30.12 -7.28
N PRO A 36 24.25 30.78 -6.10
CA PRO A 36 24.65 30.11 -4.85
C PRO A 36 23.79 28.89 -4.44
N GLN A 37 22.64 28.66 -5.11
CA GLN A 37 21.75 27.52 -4.85
C GLN A 37 21.94 26.32 -5.79
N GLY A 38 22.90 26.38 -6.72
CA GLY A 38 23.17 25.30 -7.67
C GLY A 38 22.21 25.28 -8.87
N PRO A 39 22.13 24.15 -9.60
CA PRO A 39 21.31 24.02 -10.80
C PRO A 39 19.83 24.36 -10.57
N GLN A 40 19.21 25.09 -11.50
CA GLN A 40 17.80 25.48 -11.42
C GLN A 40 17.02 25.00 -12.65
N LEU A 41 15.84 24.42 -12.45
CA LEU A 41 14.95 24.06 -13.56
C LEU A 41 14.44 25.32 -14.26
N VAL A 42 14.36 25.28 -15.60
CA VAL A 42 13.79 26.37 -16.39
C VAL A 42 12.34 26.02 -16.72
N LEU A 43 11.41 26.66 -16.00
CA LEU A 43 10.04 26.15 -15.85
C LEU A 43 9.16 26.24 -17.11
N ASP A 44 9.45 27.21 -17.97
CA ASP A 44 8.69 27.59 -19.15
C ASP A 44 9.21 26.97 -20.45
N GLN A 45 10.34 26.26 -20.38
CA GLN A 45 10.91 25.58 -21.54
C GLN A 45 10.38 24.16 -21.70
N PRO A 46 10.33 23.64 -22.94
CA PRO A 46 9.89 22.30 -23.19
C PRO A 46 10.74 21.24 -22.50
N VAL A 47 10.06 20.27 -21.90
CA VAL A 47 10.62 18.98 -21.47
C VAL A 47 10.23 17.96 -22.53
N ASP A 48 11.15 17.06 -22.86
CA ASP A 48 10.87 15.87 -23.66
C ASP A 48 11.77 14.76 -23.14
N MET A 49 11.22 13.79 -22.44
CA MET A 49 12.01 12.72 -21.82
C MET A 49 11.27 11.41 -21.87
N ALA A 50 11.99 10.35 -22.22
CA ALA A 50 11.55 8.98 -22.06
C ALA A 50 12.48 8.27 -21.07
N LEU A 51 11.86 7.57 -20.10
CA LEU A 51 12.51 6.72 -19.13
C LEU A 51 11.83 5.35 -19.18
N ALA A 52 12.65 4.31 -19.10
CA ALA A 52 12.17 2.94 -18.93
C ALA A 52 13.07 2.21 -17.95
N GLY A 53 12.54 1.24 -17.22
CA GLY A 53 13.39 0.48 -16.31
C GLY A 53 12.70 -0.70 -15.68
N THR A 54 13.51 -1.52 -15.05
CA THR A 54 13.07 -2.65 -14.24
C THR A 54 13.66 -2.53 -12.84
N THR A 55 12.88 -2.84 -11.82
CA THR A 55 13.32 -2.73 -10.42
C THR A 55 12.65 -3.75 -9.53
N ALA A 56 13.35 -4.14 -8.46
CA ALA A 56 12.89 -5.02 -7.42
C ALA A 56 12.06 -4.28 -6.33
N GLN A 57 12.17 -2.94 -6.31
CA GLN A 57 11.63 -2.10 -5.24
C GLN A 57 11.23 -0.73 -5.80
N LEU A 58 10.12 -0.18 -5.29
CA LEU A 58 9.59 1.14 -5.68
C LEU A 58 9.70 2.15 -4.53
N ASP A 59 10.92 2.48 -4.13
CA ASP A 59 11.17 3.41 -3.03
C ASP A 59 10.56 4.80 -3.25
N PHE A 60 10.48 5.24 -4.52
CA PHE A 60 9.86 6.51 -4.87
C PHE A 60 8.33 6.51 -4.70
N LEU A 61 7.69 5.35 -4.49
CA LEU A 61 6.26 5.26 -4.24
C LEU A 61 5.87 5.42 -2.76
N THR A 62 6.80 5.15 -1.84
CA THR A 62 6.57 5.27 -0.39
C THR A 62 6.07 6.65 0.06
N PRO A 63 6.46 7.80 -0.55
CA PRO A 63 5.92 9.10 -0.18
C PRO A 63 4.43 9.28 -0.50
N TYR A 64 3.85 8.50 -1.43
CA TYR A 64 2.43 8.58 -1.79
C TYR A 64 1.53 7.85 -0.82
N PHE A 65 2.04 6.77 -0.22
CA PHE A 65 1.29 5.88 0.65
C PHE A 65 2.06 5.69 1.95
N ASN A 66 1.90 6.63 2.88
CA ASN A 66 2.58 6.61 4.17
C ASN A 66 2.22 5.40 5.06
N ILE A 67 1.21 4.62 4.69
CA ILE A 67 0.81 3.38 5.38
C ILE A 67 1.56 2.15 4.85
N ILE A 68 2.20 2.24 3.67
CA ILE A 68 2.99 1.16 3.09
C ILE A 68 4.42 1.32 3.61
N ASP A 69 4.89 0.35 4.39
CA ASP A 69 6.25 0.32 4.91
C ASP A 69 7.24 -0.06 3.81
N SER A 70 6.94 -1.12 3.07
CA SER A 70 7.74 -1.55 1.93
C SER A 70 6.89 -2.15 0.81
N LEU A 71 7.38 -2.02 -0.43
CA LEU A 71 6.79 -2.60 -1.62
C LEU A 71 7.90 -3.19 -2.49
N ASN A 72 7.99 -4.51 -2.49
CA ASN A 72 8.98 -5.28 -3.23
C ASN A 72 8.28 -6.13 -4.30
N GLY A 73 8.95 -6.48 -5.39
CA GLY A 73 8.36 -7.24 -6.49
C GLY A 73 9.11 -7.06 -7.79
N GLU A 74 8.61 -7.62 -8.87
CA GLU A 74 9.16 -7.41 -10.21
C GLU A 74 8.39 -6.26 -10.86
N PHE A 75 9.04 -5.11 -11.02
CA PHE A 75 8.41 -3.93 -11.60
C PHE A 75 9.04 -3.59 -12.94
N ASP A 76 8.20 -3.39 -13.95
CA ASP A 76 8.57 -2.78 -15.22
C ASP A 76 7.87 -1.43 -15.33
N LEU A 77 8.62 -0.39 -15.70
CA LEU A 77 8.08 0.96 -15.83
C LEU A 77 8.51 1.63 -17.12
N GLU A 78 7.61 2.44 -17.64
CA GLU A 78 7.84 3.38 -18.73
C GLU A 78 7.23 4.73 -18.34
N LEU A 79 7.96 5.82 -18.59
CA LEU A 79 7.51 7.18 -18.33
C LEU A 79 8.00 8.11 -19.43
N VAL A 80 7.06 8.81 -20.04
CA VAL A 80 7.30 9.88 -21.00
C VAL A 80 6.82 11.19 -20.40
N LEU A 81 7.72 12.17 -20.37
CA LEU A 81 7.46 13.54 -19.91
C LEU A 81 7.47 14.48 -21.11
N SER A 82 6.43 15.31 -21.23
CA SER A 82 6.32 16.34 -22.26
C SER A 82 5.72 17.63 -21.69
N GLY A 83 5.59 18.68 -22.50
CA GLY A 83 5.08 19.98 -22.05
C GLY A 83 6.20 20.81 -21.41
N THR A 84 5.93 21.46 -20.28
CA THR A 84 6.91 22.27 -19.54
C THR A 84 6.90 21.87 -18.06
N PHE A 85 7.89 22.25 -17.24
CA PHE A 85 7.79 21.95 -15.81
C PHE A 85 6.60 22.65 -15.12
N ALA A 86 6.12 23.77 -15.67
CA ALA A 86 4.90 24.43 -15.20
C ALA A 86 3.62 23.66 -15.56
N GLN A 87 3.62 22.93 -16.67
CA GLN A 87 2.48 22.16 -17.21
C GLN A 87 3.00 20.83 -17.78
N LEU A 88 3.49 19.98 -16.88
CA LEU A 88 4.13 18.73 -17.30
C LEU A 88 3.04 17.71 -17.62
N ILE A 89 3.16 17.09 -18.79
CA ILE A 89 2.31 15.99 -19.23
C ILE A 89 3.10 14.70 -19.01
N ARG A 90 2.48 13.75 -18.33
CA ARG A 90 3.06 12.44 -18.02
C ARG A 90 2.23 11.38 -18.70
N ASN A 91 2.91 10.52 -19.45
CA ASN A 91 2.36 9.31 -20.04
C ASN A 91 3.26 8.15 -19.67
N GLY A 92 2.74 6.93 -19.60
CA GLY A 92 3.56 5.79 -19.23
C GLY A 92 2.79 4.57 -18.80
N SER A 93 3.52 3.59 -18.28
CA SER A 93 2.94 2.40 -17.70
C SER A 93 3.79 1.89 -16.54
N LEU A 94 3.15 1.17 -15.64
CA LEU A 94 3.80 0.41 -14.57
C LEU A 94 3.15 -0.96 -14.53
N SER A 95 3.92 -2.03 -14.62
CA SER A 95 3.46 -3.37 -14.27
C SER A 95 4.18 -3.90 -13.05
N VAL A 96 3.47 -4.72 -12.30
CA VAL A 96 4.01 -5.46 -11.16
C VAL A 96 3.73 -6.93 -11.34
N GLY A 97 4.74 -7.75 -11.08
CA GLY A 97 4.66 -9.19 -10.95
C GLY A 97 5.15 -9.64 -9.58
N ASN A 98 4.43 -10.57 -8.96
CA ASN A 98 4.82 -11.22 -7.71
C ASN A 98 5.22 -10.24 -6.59
N GLY A 99 4.48 -9.13 -6.47
CA GLY A 99 4.78 -8.12 -5.47
C GLY A 99 4.37 -8.53 -4.05
N LYS A 100 5.05 -7.94 -3.08
CA LYS A 100 4.81 -8.05 -1.65
C LYS A 100 4.78 -6.65 -1.04
N ALA A 101 3.71 -6.33 -0.34
CA ALA A 101 3.58 -5.10 0.42
C ALA A 101 3.49 -5.39 1.91
N GLU A 102 4.26 -4.65 2.70
CA GLU A 102 4.11 -4.57 4.15
C GLU A 102 3.32 -3.29 4.48
N ILE A 103 2.23 -3.43 5.22
CA ILE A 103 1.34 -2.32 5.57
C ILE A 103 1.49 -2.06 7.07
N LEU A 104 1.81 -0.83 7.47
CA LEU A 104 2.06 -0.48 8.89
C LEU A 104 0.89 -0.78 9.82
N ALA A 105 -0.34 -0.78 9.28
CA ALA A 105 -1.55 -1.07 10.04
C ALA A 105 -1.91 -2.56 10.06
N MET A 106 -1.06 -3.45 9.54
CA MET A 106 -1.28 -4.88 9.45
C MET A 106 -0.04 -5.66 9.91
N GLU A 107 -0.23 -6.74 10.67
CA GLU A 107 0.84 -7.68 10.99
C GLU A 107 1.15 -8.61 9.80
N ASN A 108 0.15 -8.90 8.96
CA ASN A 108 0.32 -9.75 7.81
C ASN A 108 0.62 -8.97 6.53
N SER A 109 1.52 -9.50 5.70
CA SER A 109 1.83 -8.93 4.39
C SER A 109 0.70 -9.15 3.39
N VAL A 110 0.64 -8.28 2.38
CA VAL A 110 -0.11 -8.52 1.14
C VAL A 110 0.86 -9.11 0.11
N MET A 111 0.52 -10.25 -0.47
CA MET A 111 1.39 -11.02 -1.37
C MET A 111 0.78 -11.21 -2.75
N GLY A 112 1.62 -11.63 -3.71
CA GLY A 112 1.19 -11.95 -5.07
C GLY A 112 0.61 -10.76 -5.82
N ILE A 113 1.03 -9.55 -5.46
CA ILE A 113 0.56 -8.33 -6.11
C ILE A 113 0.94 -8.42 -7.59
N SER A 114 -0.05 -8.37 -8.47
CA SER A 114 0.16 -8.40 -9.91
C SER A 114 -0.86 -7.53 -10.63
N GLY A 115 -0.40 -6.81 -11.63
CA GLY A 115 -1.26 -5.94 -12.41
C GLY A 115 -0.53 -4.94 -13.28
N ARG A 116 -1.32 -4.08 -13.92
CA ARG A 116 -0.84 -2.96 -14.72
C ARG A 116 -1.56 -1.68 -14.35
N LEU A 117 -0.81 -0.60 -14.38
CA LEU A 117 -1.28 0.77 -14.29
C LEU A 117 -0.87 1.50 -15.58
N ALA A 118 -1.79 2.27 -16.14
CA ALA A 118 -1.57 3.08 -17.33
C ALA A 118 -1.64 4.56 -16.94
N LEU A 119 -0.66 5.36 -17.34
CA LEU A 119 -0.64 6.80 -17.11
C LEU A 119 -0.88 7.50 -18.44
N GLU A 120 -1.99 8.19 -18.56
CA GLU A 120 -2.37 8.92 -19.78
C GLU A 120 -2.77 10.35 -19.41
N ASP A 121 -2.05 11.33 -19.96
CA ASP A 121 -2.29 12.76 -19.74
C ASP A 121 -2.42 13.13 -18.25
N ASN A 122 -1.49 12.62 -17.44
CA ASN A 122 -1.45 12.73 -15.98
C ASN A 122 -2.55 11.98 -15.22
N ILE A 123 -3.41 11.20 -15.86
CA ILE A 123 -4.38 10.32 -15.19
C ILE A 123 -3.81 8.91 -15.15
N LEU A 124 -3.49 8.44 -13.94
CA LEU A 124 -3.09 7.07 -13.69
C LEU A 124 -4.35 6.22 -13.51
N THR A 125 -4.52 5.17 -14.31
CA THR A 125 -5.61 4.21 -14.22
C THR A 125 -5.07 2.88 -13.73
N VAL A 126 -5.71 2.30 -12.71
CA VAL A 126 -5.43 0.95 -12.22
C VAL A 126 -6.31 -0.02 -12.99
N GLU A 127 -5.74 -0.78 -13.92
CA GLU A 127 -6.52 -1.63 -14.84
C GLU A 127 -6.98 -2.93 -14.16
N ASN A 128 -6.03 -3.69 -13.62
CA ASN A 128 -6.29 -4.97 -12.95
C ASN A 128 -5.16 -5.22 -11.95
N LEU A 129 -5.25 -4.64 -10.75
CA LEU A 129 -4.31 -4.93 -9.68
C LEU A 129 -4.92 -5.95 -8.74
N THR A 130 -4.33 -7.14 -8.67
CA THR A 130 -4.79 -8.24 -7.82
C THR A 130 -3.72 -8.64 -6.82
N ALA A 131 -4.13 -9.16 -5.67
CA ALA A 131 -3.25 -9.68 -4.64
C ALA A 131 -3.98 -10.70 -3.76
N TYR A 132 -3.29 -11.23 -2.75
CA TYR A 132 -3.89 -12.06 -1.71
C TYR A 132 -3.20 -11.81 -0.37
N THR A 133 -3.89 -12.12 0.72
CA THR A 133 -3.31 -12.16 2.06
C THR A 133 -3.11 -13.63 2.45
N PRO A 134 -1.89 -14.08 2.75
CA PRO A 134 -1.67 -15.44 3.23
C PRO A 134 -2.41 -15.62 4.55
N GLN A 135 -3.24 -16.67 4.62
CA GLN A 135 -3.89 -17.04 5.87
C GLN A 135 -2.84 -17.64 6.80
N GLU A 136 -2.45 -16.90 7.83
CA GLU A 136 -1.84 -17.53 9.00
C GLU A 136 -2.96 -18.20 9.79
N GLN A 137 -2.77 -19.47 10.15
CA GLN A 137 -3.82 -20.25 10.79
C GLN A 137 -4.21 -19.63 12.12
N ILE A 138 -5.38 -18.98 12.14
CA ILE A 138 -6.08 -18.58 13.35
C ILE A 138 -6.41 -19.86 14.14
N GLY A 139 -5.54 -20.20 15.07
CA GLY A 139 -5.68 -21.42 15.86
C GLY A 139 -4.38 -21.83 16.53
N GLY A 140 -4.37 -21.76 17.86
CA GLY A 140 -3.30 -22.37 18.66
C GLY A 140 -3.05 -23.82 18.22
N ILE A 141 -1.83 -24.30 18.50
CA ILE A 141 -1.30 -25.67 18.28
C ILE A 141 -2.32 -26.82 18.30
N LEU A 142 -3.41 -26.73 19.08
CA LEU A 142 -4.47 -27.73 19.16
C LEU A 142 -5.33 -27.85 17.87
N GLU A 143 -5.67 -26.75 17.20
CA GLU A 143 -6.45 -26.79 15.95
C GLU A 143 -5.61 -27.24 14.76
N GLN A 144 -4.33 -26.84 14.73
CA GLN A 144 -3.37 -27.35 13.74
C GLN A 144 -3.20 -28.88 13.84
N LEU A 145 -3.22 -29.41 15.06
CA LEU A 145 -3.20 -30.86 15.32
C LEU A 145 -4.50 -31.53 14.88
N ARG A 146 -5.68 -30.93 15.15
CA ARG A 146 -6.97 -31.49 14.69
C ARG A 146 -7.04 -31.52 13.17
N GLN A 147 -6.68 -30.44 12.48
CA GLN A 147 -6.73 -30.35 11.02
C GLN A 147 -5.82 -31.38 10.35
N LYS A 148 -4.58 -31.54 10.83
CA LYS A 148 -3.66 -32.58 10.33
C LYS A 148 -4.20 -34.00 10.53
N MET A 149 -4.88 -34.24 11.66
CA MET A 149 -5.51 -35.52 11.93
C MET A 149 -6.74 -35.78 11.04
N THR A 150 -7.60 -34.79 10.81
CA THR A 150 -8.76 -34.94 9.90
C THR A 150 -8.35 -35.06 8.43
N ALA A 151 -7.38 -34.28 7.95
CA ALA A 151 -6.89 -34.36 6.57
C ALA A 151 -6.29 -35.74 6.24
N SER A 152 -5.62 -36.37 7.22
CA SER A 152 -5.08 -37.73 7.10
C SER A 152 -6.16 -38.83 7.04
N LEU A 153 -7.37 -38.55 7.57
CA LEU A 153 -8.46 -39.51 7.66
C LEU A 153 -9.49 -39.37 6.52
N THR A 154 -9.70 -38.17 5.98
CA THR A 154 -10.75 -37.91 4.98
C THR A 154 -10.21 -37.70 3.56
N GLY A 155 -8.89 -37.56 3.37
CA GLY A 155 -8.29 -37.31 2.05
C GLY A 155 -8.72 -35.98 1.40
N THR A 156 -9.48 -35.15 2.12
CA THR A 156 -9.90 -33.83 1.69
C THR A 156 -8.90 -32.81 2.19
N SER A 157 -8.11 -32.24 1.28
CA SER A 157 -7.54 -30.92 1.47
C SER A 157 -8.71 -29.97 1.74
N THR A 158 -8.79 -29.42 2.95
CA THR A 158 -9.71 -28.33 3.26
C THR A 158 -9.42 -27.23 2.24
N GLY A 159 -10.38 -26.97 1.35
CA GLY A 159 -10.25 -25.95 0.32
C GLY A 159 -9.91 -24.64 1.01
N GLN A 160 -8.65 -24.21 0.83
CA GLN A 160 -8.26 -22.84 1.15
C GLN A 160 -9.10 -21.98 0.22
N GLY A 161 -10.07 -21.24 0.78
CA GLY A 161 -10.65 -20.12 0.06
C GLY A 161 -9.47 -19.24 -0.32
N HIS A 162 -9.12 -19.22 -1.61
CA HIS A 162 -7.98 -18.47 -2.08
C HIS A 162 -8.32 -17.00 -1.85
N SER A 163 -7.72 -16.40 -0.83
CA SER A 163 -7.82 -14.97 -0.57
C SER A 163 -7.61 -14.22 -1.87
N HIS A 164 -8.52 -13.30 -2.17
CA HIS A 164 -8.46 -12.47 -3.36
C HIS A 164 -8.67 -11.03 -2.96
N LEU A 165 -7.80 -10.15 -3.44
CA LEU A 165 -7.90 -8.72 -3.29
C LEU A 165 -7.72 -8.08 -4.67
N ALA A 166 -8.55 -7.11 -4.99
CA ALA A 166 -8.51 -6.36 -6.23
C ALA A 166 -8.59 -4.87 -5.93
N VAL A 167 -7.77 -4.08 -6.62
CA VAL A 167 -7.80 -2.62 -6.60
C VAL A 167 -8.05 -2.12 -8.02
N SER A 168 -8.92 -1.12 -8.14
CA SER A 168 -9.26 -0.46 -9.40
C SER A 168 -9.52 1.03 -9.16
N GLY A 169 -9.63 1.80 -10.24
CA GLY A 169 -9.94 3.22 -10.18
C GLY A 169 -8.85 4.08 -10.81
N THR A 170 -8.82 5.35 -10.45
CA THR A 170 -7.92 6.34 -11.06
C THR A 170 -7.25 7.23 -10.03
N MET A 171 -6.20 7.91 -10.50
CA MET A 171 -5.47 8.90 -9.74
C MET A 171 -5.07 10.05 -10.67
N ASP A 172 -5.52 11.27 -10.37
CA ASP A 172 -5.11 12.48 -11.08
C ASP A 172 -3.75 12.96 -10.52
N MET A 173 -2.71 12.79 -11.33
CA MET A 173 -1.31 13.11 -11.04
C MET A 173 -0.88 14.49 -11.57
N GLY A 174 -1.82 15.38 -11.90
CA GLY A 174 -1.52 16.76 -12.33
C GLY A 174 -0.69 17.50 -11.28
N GLN A 175 -0.92 17.22 -9.99
CA GLN A 175 0.00 17.55 -8.90
C GLN A 175 0.74 16.28 -8.48
N PHE A 176 1.89 16.01 -9.09
CA PHE A 176 2.58 14.73 -8.97
C PHE A 176 2.67 14.22 -7.53
N PHE A 177 3.17 15.03 -6.58
CA PHE A 177 3.33 14.66 -5.16
C PHE A 177 2.07 14.85 -4.28
N ARG A 178 0.96 15.28 -4.85
CA ARG A 178 -0.35 15.45 -4.19
C ARG A 178 -1.46 15.05 -5.16
N PRO A 179 -1.48 13.79 -5.60
CA PRO A 179 -2.47 13.38 -6.57
C PRO A 179 -3.86 13.32 -5.92
N TYR A 180 -4.91 13.41 -6.73
CA TYR A 180 -6.25 13.09 -6.27
C TYR A 180 -6.53 11.61 -6.51
N TYR A 181 -6.84 10.88 -5.45
CA TYR A 181 -7.19 9.47 -5.44
C TYR A 181 -8.70 9.29 -5.65
N ASP A 182 -9.06 8.32 -6.49
CA ASP A 182 -10.41 7.78 -6.65
C ASP A 182 -10.29 6.28 -6.92
N LEU A 183 -10.09 5.51 -5.85
CA LEU A 183 -9.78 4.08 -5.92
C LEU A 183 -10.82 3.26 -5.16
N GLN A 184 -11.02 2.03 -5.63
CA GLN A 184 -11.85 1.02 -4.99
C GLN A 184 -11.01 -0.23 -4.72
N LEU A 185 -11.13 -0.76 -3.51
CA LEU A 185 -10.55 -2.03 -3.09
C LEU A 185 -11.67 -3.00 -2.75
N VAL A 186 -11.63 -4.18 -3.36
CA VAL A 186 -12.56 -5.28 -3.08
C VAL A 186 -11.74 -6.50 -2.69
N GLY A 187 -12.15 -7.21 -1.64
CA GLY A 187 -11.49 -8.43 -1.22
C GLY A 187 -12.46 -9.49 -0.75
N GLU A 188 -12.14 -10.76 -1.02
CA GLU A 188 -12.90 -11.94 -0.60
C GLU A 188 -11.96 -12.89 0.16
N HIS A 189 -12.41 -13.39 1.31
CA HIS A 189 -11.63 -14.26 2.21
C HIS A 189 -10.24 -13.67 2.53
N ILE A 190 -10.16 -12.35 2.74
CA ILE A 190 -8.92 -11.68 3.11
C ILE A 190 -8.67 -11.84 4.60
N TYR A 191 -7.44 -12.20 4.94
CA TYR A 191 -6.93 -12.25 6.30
C TYR A 191 -6.36 -10.90 6.69
N PHE A 192 -6.79 -10.39 7.83
CA PHE A 192 -6.36 -9.15 8.42
C PHE A 192 -5.98 -9.40 9.88
N ALA A 193 -4.76 -9.02 10.24
CA ALA A 193 -4.31 -8.97 11.62
C ALA A 193 -3.84 -7.55 11.94
N ALA A 194 -4.41 -6.93 12.97
CA ALA A 194 -3.96 -5.65 13.48
C ALA A 194 -2.62 -5.81 14.23
N PRO A 195 -1.84 -4.72 14.40
CA PRO A 195 -0.62 -4.75 15.20
C PRO A 195 -0.79 -5.45 16.55
N LEU A 196 0.21 -6.24 16.94
CA LEU A 196 0.22 -7.09 18.14
C LEU A 196 -0.85 -8.20 18.14
N ASN A 197 -1.49 -8.48 17.01
CA ASN A 197 -2.57 -9.46 16.85
C ASN A 197 -3.77 -9.20 17.79
N GLU A 198 -4.01 -7.96 18.20
CA GLU A 198 -5.15 -7.60 19.06
C GLU A 198 -6.49 -7.91 18.39
N ILE A 199 -6.53 -7.85 17.06
CA ILE A 199 -7.66 -8.23 16.22
C ILE A 199 -7.13 -9.09 15.08
N GLU A 200 -7.71 -10.27 14.91
CA GLU A 200 -7.50 -11.13 13.74
C GLU A 200 -8.85 -11.43 13.10
N ALA A 201 -8.93 -11.30 11.78
CA ALA A 201 -10.17 -11.53 11.06
C ALA A 201 -9.92 -12.13 9.67
N ILE A 202 -10.79 -13.04 9.23
CA ILE A 202 -10.96 -13.40 7.82
C ILE A 202 -12.32 -12.90 7.36
N GLY A 203 -12.39 -12.25 6.20
CA GLY A 203 -13.65 -11.70 5.74
C GLY A 203 -13.63 -11.11 4.33
N THR A 204 -14.73 -10.46 3.99
CA THR A 204 -14.91 -9.72 2.75
C THR A 204 -14.74 -8.23 3.02
N ALA A 205 -14.02 -7.53 2.14
CA ALA A 205 -13.81 -6.09 2.23
C ALA A 205 -14.30 -5.36 1.00
N HIS A 206 -14.88 -4.19 1.21
CA HIS A 206 -15.16 -3.21 0.17
C HIS A 206 -14.80 -1.83 0.74
N PHE A 207 -13.81 -1.17 0.13
CA PHE A 207 -13.36 0.16 0.52
C PHE A 207 -13.26 1.10 -0.67
N GLU A 208 -13.60 2.34 -0.45
CA GLU A 208 -13.39 3.47 -1.35
C GLU A 208 -12.34 4.40 -0.74
N ILE A 209 -11.40 4.84 -1.58
CA ILE A 209 -10.28 5.70 -1.21
C ILE A 209 -10.36 6.94 -2.08
N VAL A 210 -10.78 8.06 -1.50
CA VAL A 210 -11.04 9.30 -2.24
C VAL A 210 -10.39 10.49 -1.55
N GLY A 211 -9.73 11.36 -2.32
CA GLY A 211 -9.25 12.64 -1.81
C GLY A 211 -7.89 13.05 -2.35
N ARG A 212 -7.34 14.15 -1.83
CA ARG A 212 -6.02 14.68 -2.23
C ARG A 212 -5.20 15.08 -1.01
N ASP A 213 -5.65 16.14 -0.34
CA ASP A 213 -4.99 16.68 0.85
C ASP A 213 -5.39 15.92 2.12
N THR A 214 -6.62 15.45 2.14
CA THR A 214 -7.12 14.48 3.10
C THR A 214 -7.61 13.30 2.30
N ILE A 215 -7.00 12.14 2.51
CA ILE A 215 -7.42 10.89 1.90
C ILE A 215 -8.48 10.29 2.82
N ASN A 216 -9.69 10.15 2.32
CA ASN A 216 -10.78 9.50 3.02
C ASN A 216 -10.82 8.02 2.59
N ILE A 217 -10.79 7.12 3.56
CA ILE A 217 -10.95 5.68 3.35
C ILE A 217 -12.25 5.29 4.06
N SER A 218 -13.23 4.83 3.30
CA SER A 218 -14.54 4.44 3.83
C SER A 218 -15.00 3.15 3.20
N GLY A 219 -15.71 2.32 3.98
CA GLY A 219 -16.18 1.04 3.51
C GLY A 219 -16.49 0.10 4.66
N GLU A 220 -16.59 -1.19 4.34
CA GLU A 220 -16.96 -2.23 5.28
C GLU A 220 -16.02 -3.43 5.14
N PHE A 221 -15.65 -3.98 6.30
CA PHE A 221 -15.07 -5.31 6.40
C PHE A 221 -16.07 -6.19 7.15
N VAL A 222 -16.53 -7.25 6.50
CA VAL A 222 -17.47 -8.21 7.07
C VAL A 222 -16.72 -9.51 7.34
N PRO A 223 -16.44 -9.85 8.61
CA PRO A 223 -15.81 -11.12 8.95
C PRO A 223 -16.68 -12.31 8.54
N ASP A 224 -16.04 -13.36 8.04
CA ASP A 224 -16.69 -14.64 7.80
C ASP A 224 -17.17 -15.22 9.14
N PRO A 225 -18.29 -15.97 9.16
CA PRO A 225 -18.82 -16.53 10.40
C PRO A 225 -17.78 -17.31 11.22
N GLY A 226 -17.52 -16.85 12.44
CA GLY A 226 -16.57 -17.49 13.36
C GLY A 226 -15.09 -17.22 13.07
N GLN A 227 -14.77 -16.33 12.13
CA GLN A 227 -13.40 -15.98 11.75
C GLN A 227 -12.97 -14.61 12.29
N LEU A 228 -13.58 -14.11 13.38
CA LEU A 228 -13.17 -12.91 14.08
C LEU A 228 -12.65 -13.29 15.47
N MET A 229 -11.42 -12.91 15.78
CA MET A 229 -10.84 -13.01 17.11
C MET A 229 -10.42 -11.62 17.60
N ILE A 230 -10.68 -11.38 18.88
CA ILE A 230 -10.23 -10.17 19.59
C ILE A 230 -9.47 -10.65 20.83
N HIS A 231 -8.18 -10.31 20.89
CA HIS A 231 -7.34 -10.62 22.03
C HIS A 231 -7.39 -9.46 23.02
N LEU A 232 -8.13 -9.66 24.11
CA LEU A 232 -8.18 -8.71 25.23
C LEU A 232 -7.20 -9.17 26.32
N ASP A 233 -6.06 -8.50 26.42
CA ASP A 233 -5.17 -8.64 27.58
C ASP A 233 -5.80 -7.93 28.78
N LEU A 234 -6.70 -8.65 29.45
CA LEU A 234 -7.15 -8.27 30.78
C LEU A 234 -6.03 -8.57 31.76
N SER A 235 -5.06 -7.65 31.86
CA SER A 235 -4.24 -7.59 33.06
C SER A 235 -5.16 -7.23 34.22
N SER A 236 -5.46 -8.20 35.08
CA SER A 236 -5.82 -7.87 36.45
C SER A 236 -4.58 -7.21 37.03
N GLN A 237 -4.46 -5.88 36.90
CA GLN A 237 -3.73 -5.16 37.94
C GLN A 237 -4.41 -5.61 39.23
N GLU A 238 -3.61 -6.25 40.09
CA GLU A 238 -4.01 -6.73 41.40
C GLU A 238 -5.02 -5.75 41.99
N GLU A 239 -6.11 -6.26 42.57
CA GLU A 239 -7.10 -5.41 43.24
C GLU A 239 -6.35 -4.32 44.01
N PRO A 240 -6.62 -3.02 43.74
CA PRO A 240 -5.92 -1.97 44.45
C PRO A 240 -6.20 -2.20 45.92
N THR A 241 -5.16 -2.63 46.65
CA THR A 241 -5.26 -2.70 48.11
C THR A 241 -5.61 -1.29 48.54
N VAL A 242 -6.81 -1.15 49.12
CA VAL A 242 -7.30 0.13 49.63
C VAL A 242 -6.37 0.52 50.77
N GLY A 243 -5.32 1.26 50.44
CA GLY A 243 -4.50 1.98 51.40
C GLY A 243 -5.42 2.93 52.16
N GLU A 244 -5.34 2.87 53.48
CA GLU A 244 -6.21 3.61 54.39
C GLU A 244 -6.39 5.08 53.98
N SER A 245 -7.66 5.48 53.88
CA SER A 245 -8.22 6.84 53.90
C SER A 245 -7.24 8.01 53.73
N GLY A 246 -7.06 8.44 52.48
CA GLY A 246 -6.66 9.81 52.15
C GLY A 246 -7.86 10.58 51.59
N SER A 247 -8.17 11.75 52.18
CA SER A 247 -9.30 12.62 51.84
C SER A 247 -9.24 13.22 50.42
N GLY A 248 -9.54 12.42 49.41
CA GLY A 248 -9.75 12.84 48.02
C GLY A 248 -10.92 12.07 47.38
N PRO A 249 -11.52 12.59 46.28
CA PRO A 249 -12.70 11.98 45.68
C PRO A 249 -12.36 10.61 45.08
N LEU A 250 -13.05 9.57 45.56
CA LEU A 250 -12.98 8.22 45.03
C LEU A 250 -13.88 8.11 43.79
N LEU A 251 -13.31 7.70 42.67
CA LEU A 251 -14.02 7.49 41.40
C LEU A 251 -14.08 6.00 41.10
N VAL A 252 -15.30 5.46 41.05
CA VAL A 252 -15.58 4.05 40.74
C VAL A 252 -16.42 4.01 39.48
N TYR A 253 -16.00 3.23 38.49
CA TYR A 253 -16.71 3.06 37.23
C TYR A 253 -17.15 1.61 37.05
N ASN A 254 -18.32 1.41 36.45
CA ASN A 254 -18.86 0.11 36.09
C ASN A 254 -19.25 0.18 34.61
N VAL A 255 -18.41 -0.37 33.73
CA VAL A 255 -18.62 -0.33 32.28
C VAL A 255 -19.18 -1.68 31.83
N ARG A 256 -20.35 -1.64 31.18
CA ARG A 256 -21.01 -2.81 30.60
C ARG A 256 -20.90 -2.70 29.08
N VAL A 257 -20.26 -3.67 28.44
CA VAL A 257 -20.14 -3.76 26.98
C VAL A 257 -21.18 -4.77 26.47
N PRO A 258 -22.23 -4.34 25.75
CA PRO A 258 -23.17 -5.27 25.14
C PRO A 258 -22.62 -5.79 23.81
N PHE A 259 -22.70 -7.11 23.60
CA PHE A 259 -22.54 -7.72 22.29
C PHE A 259 -23.91 -7.82 21.62
N TYR A 260 -24.05 -7.26 20.42
CA TYR A 260 -25.20 -7.52 19.57
C TYR A 260 -24.85 -8.70 18.67
N ALA A 261 -25.47 -9.86 18.92
CA ALA A 261 -25.52 -10.92 17.93
C ALA A 261 -26.45 -10.45 16.80
N GLY A 262 -25.91 -10.25 15.60
CA GLY A 262 -26.73 -10.09 14.40
C GLY A 262 -27.58 -11.35 14.20
N ALA A 263 -28.89 -11.14 13.98
CA ALA A 263 -29.83 -12.16 13.57
C ALA A 263 -30.23 -11.92 12.11
#